data_AF-A0A847DKX5-F1
#
_entry.id   AF-A0A847DKX5-F1
#
_cell.length_a   1.000
_cell.length_b   1.000
_cell.length_c   1.000
_cell.angle_alpha   90.00
_cell.angle_beta   90.00
_cell.angle_gamma   90.00
#
_symmetry.space_group_name_H-M   'P 1'
#
loop_
_entity.id
_entity.type
_entity.pdbx_description
1 polymer ?
#
loop_
_entity_poly.entity_id
_entity_poly.type
_entity_poly.pdbx_seq_one_letter_code
_entity_poly.pdbx_strand_id
1 'polypeptide(L)'
;MKCKNHPNRNADKFCASCNIPVCDDCAEEVKPGQYLCFNCAMLQTVSGAGGSLVEKKKKALEKEHEKKKTTWGPFHYFVLLSCVLISVMWVVILFGGESAPGQKMDYSKKGRVLLFMVDSSIRRYHHYENKEYPDDLFVLVPKYLRMAKEDLHYLNGLIYRKEPVTGYTLSLAESEPGSMNIILSPQGIKYGAEKGGVE
;
A
#
# COMPACT_ATOMS: atom_id res chain seq x y z
N MET A 1 -12.34 -67.70 -35.51
CA MET A 1 -11.37 -66.60 -35.29
C MET A 1 -10.18 -67.13 -34.49
N LYS A 2 -8.97 -66.64 -34.75
CA LYS A 2 -7.75 -67.09 -34.03
C LYS A 2 -7.37 -66.08 -32.95
N CYS A 3 -6.80 -66.58 -31.85
CA CYS A 3 -6.28 -65.73 -30.79
C CYS A 3 -5.06 -64.94 -31.30
N LYS A 4 -5.02 -63.64 -31.02
CA LYS A 4 -3.89 -62.77 -31.39
C LYS A 4 -2.58 -63.23 -30.74
N ASN A 5 -2.64 -63.74 -29.51
CA ASN A 5 -1.46 -64.20 -28.76
C ASN A 5 -1.07 -65.64 -29.10
N HIS A 6 -1.99 -66.43 -29.63
CA HIS A 6 -1.78 -67.85 -29.96
C HIS A 6 -2.39 -68.17 -31.32
N PRO A 7 -1.60 -68.16 -32.41
CA PRO A 7 -2.08 -68.44 -33.77
C PRO A 7 -2.73 -69.83 -33.91
N ASN A 8 -2.31 -70.78 -33.07
CA ASN A 8 -2.81 -72.15 -33.10
C ASN A 8 -4.13 -72.35 -32.33
N ARG A 9 -4.60 -71.37 -31.56
CA ARG A 9 -5.83 -71.48 -30.74
C ARG A 9 -6.97 -70.65 -31.32
N ASN A 10 -8.19 -71.16 -31.18
CA ASN A 10 -9.38 -70.38 -31.48
C ASN A 10 -9.58 -69.32 -30.38
N ALA A 11 -10.08 -68.16 -30.77
CA ALA A 11 -10.51 -67.13 -29.83
C ALA A 11 -12.01 -67.30 -29.59
N ASP A 12 -12.41 -67.19 -28.33
CA ASP A 12 -13.81 -67.33 -27.89
C ASP A 12 -14.35 -66.00 -27.36
N LYS A 13 -13.45 -65.05 -27.00
CA LYS A 13 -13.78 -63.78 -26.35
C LYS A 13 -13.11 -62.60 -27.06
N PHE A 14 -13.66 -61.40 -26.88
CA PHE A 14 -13.08 -60.15 -27.36
C PHE A 14 -12.71 -59.25 -26.18
N CYS A 15 -11.57 -58.57 -26.29
CA CYS A 15 -11.16 -57.59 -25.29
C CYS A 15 -12.07 -56.35 -25.35
N ALA A 16 -12.75 -55.99 -24.27
CA ALA A 16 -13.64 -54.82 -24.21
C ALA A 16 -12.93 -53.47 -24.43
N SER A 17 -11.60 -53.41 -24.26
CA SER A 17 -10.83 -52.16 -24.41
C SER A 17 -10.20 -51.98 -25.78
N CYS A 18 -9.59 -53.03 -26.36
CA CYS A 18 -8.90 -52.95 -27.66
C CYS A 18 -9.53 -53.80 -28.77
N ASN A 19 -10.64 -54.46 -28.47
CA ASN A 19 -11.47 -55.24 -29.40
C ASN A 19 -10.73 -56.35 -30.18
N ILE A 20 -9.62 -56.86 -29.63
CA ILE A 20 -8.88 -57.98 -30.22
C ILE A 20 -9.48 -59.33 -29.79
N PRO A 21 -9.48 -60.34 -30.68
CA PRO A 21 -9.91 -61.69 -30.35
C PRO A 21 -8.85 -62.40 -29.49
N VAL A 22 -9.28 -62.95 -28.36
CA VAL A 22 -8.44 -63.66 -27.38
C VAL A 22 -9.07 -65.00 -27.00
N CYS A 23 -8.24 -66.00 -26.72
CA CYS A 23 -8.69 -67.28 -26.15
C CYS A 23 -9.01 -67.12 -24.67
N ASP A 24 -9.69 -68.09 -24.09
CA ASP A 24 -10.10 -68.09 -22.69
C ASP A 24 -8.91 -67.85 -21.73
N ASP A 25 -7.78 -68.52 -21.96
CA ASP A 25 -6.55 -68.35 -21.16
C ASP A 25 -5.93 -66.93 -21.24
N CYS A 26 -6.26 -66.14 -22.26
CA CYS A 26 -5.74 -64.79 -22.44
C CYS A 26 -6.73 -63.70 -22.00
N ALA A 27 -7.94 -64.09 -21.60
CA ALA A 27 -9.05 -63.22 -21.27
C ALA A 27 -9.27 -63.18 -19.75
N GLU A 28 -8.99 -62.04 -19.13
CA GLU A 28 -9.26 -61.81 -17.72
C GLU A 28 -10.65 -61.18 -17.56
N GLU A 29 -11.47 -61.71 -16.65
CA GLU A 29 -12.79 -61.16 -16.35
C GLU A 29 -12.69 -60.07 -15.28
N VAL A 30 -12.95 -58.82 -15.64
CA VAL A 30 -12.86 -57.68 -14.71
C VAL A 30 -14.23 -57.29 -14.15
N LYS A 31 -15.30 -57.57 -14.89
CA LYS A 31 -16.70 -57.41 -14.48
C LYS A 31 -17.51 -58.53 -15.13
N PRO A 32 -18.65 -58.94 -14.56
CA PRO A 32 -19.50 -59.98 -15.15
C PRO A 32 -19.79 -59.67 -16.63
N GLY A 33 -19.28 -60.53 -17.52
CA GLY A 33 -19.44 -60.41 -18.98
C GLY A 33 -18.51 -59.41 -19.69
N GLN A 34 -17.53 -58.81 -19.01
CA GLN A 34 -16.49 -57.97 -19.60
C GLN A 34 -15.12 -58.63 -19.49
N TYR A 35 -14.61 -59.06 -20.63
CA TYR A 35 -13.29 -59.69 -20.75
C TYR A 35 -12.26 -58.68 -21.28
N LEU A 36 -11.06 -58.68 -20.69
CA LEU A 36 -9.94 -57.86 -21.12
C LEU A 36 -8.74 -58.75 -21.45
N CYS A 37 -7.93 -58.33 -22.42
CA CYS A 37 -6.65 -59.00 -22.66
C CYS A 37 -5.65 -58.64 -21.56
N PHE A 38 -4.64 -59.49 -21.35
CA PHE A 38 -3.62 -59.31 -20.32
C PHE A 38 -3.01 -57.89 -20.27
N ASN A 39 -2.68 -57.30 -21.43
CA ASN A 39 -2.11 -55.95 -21.49
C ASN A 39 -3.09 -54.87 -21.01
N CYS A 40 -4.37 -54.98 -21.37
CA CYS A 40 -5.40 -54.04 -20.93
C CYS A 40 -5.74 -54.23 -19.45
N ALA A 41 -5.77 -55.47 -18.97
CA ALA A 41 -5.97 -55.78 -17.56
C ALA A 41 -4.83 -55.18 -16.69
N MET A 42 -3.58 -55.30 -17.15
CA MET A 42 -2.43 -54.71 -16.47
C MET A 42 -2.48 -53.17 -16.43
N LEU A 43 -2.94 -52.52 -17.50
CA LEU A 43 -3.12 -51.05 -17.49
C LEU A 43 -4.21 -50.61 -16.51
N GLN A 44 -5.27 -51.41 -16.36
CA GLN A 44 -6.36 -51.09 -15.45
C GLN A 44 -5.96 -51.26 -13.97
N THR A 45 -5.11 -52.23 -13.63
CA THR A 45 -4.61 -52.39 -12.26
C THR A 45 -3.68 -51.25 -11.84
N VAL A 46 -2.81 -50.80 -12.74
CA VAL A 46 -1.92 -49.65 -12.48
C VAL A 46 -2.72 -48.34 -12.36
N SER A 47 -3.74 -48.15 -13.21
CA SER A 47 -4.59 -46.96 -13.14
C SER A 47 -5.59 -46.99 -11.97
N GLY A 48 -5.98 -48.18 -11.49
CA GLY A 48 -6.88 -48.37 -10.34
C GLY A 48 -6.27 -47.98 -9.00
N ALA A 49 -4.94 -48.07 -8.86
CA ALA A 49 -4.23 -47.65 -7.65
C ALA A 49 -4.28 -46.12 -7.44
N GLY A 50 -4.37 -45.33 -8.51
CA GLY A 50 -4.45 -43.86 -8.45
C GLY A 50 -5.84 -43.31 -8.08
N GLY A 51 -6.91 -44.07 -8.36
CA GLY A 51 -8.30 -43.62 -8.13
C GLY A 51 -8.69 -43.54 -6.66
N SER A 52 -8.21 -44.46 -5.81
CA SER A 52 -8.65 -44.54 -4.42
C SER A 52 -8.15 -43.40 -3.53
N LEU A 53 -6.98 -42.83 -3.84
CA LEU A 53 -6.43 -41.68 -3.11
C LEU A 53 -7.10 -40.36 -3.53
N VAL A 54 -7.46 -40.22 -4.81
CA VAL A 54 -8.16 -39.04 -5.31
C VAL A 54 -9.62 -39.03 -4.86
N GLU A 55 -10.33 -40.16 -4.89
CA GLU A 55 -11.70 -40.24 -4.38
C GLU A 55 -11.78 -40.05 -2.85
N LYS A 56 -10.83 -40.59 -2.08
CA LYS A 56 -10.77 -40.35 -0.62
C LYS A 56 -10.48 -38.88 -0.30
N LYS A 57 -9.61 -38.21 -1.07
CA LYS A 57 -9.36 -36.76 -0.94
C LYS A 57 -10.58 -35.93 -1.35
N LYS A 58 -11.30 -36.31 -2.42
CA LYS A 58 -12.50 -35.61 -2.88
C LYS A 58 -13.65 -35.71 -1.86
N LYS A 59 -13.89 -36.91 -1.32
CA LYS A 59 -14.91 -37.12 -0.26
C LYS A 59 -14.54 -36.47 1.08
N ALA A 60 -13.24 -36.31 1.39
CA ALA A 60 -12.79 -35.58 2.57
C ALA A 60 -12.94 -34.06 2.40
N LEU A 61 -12.61 -33.53 1.21
CA LEU A 61 -12.78 -32.11 0.87
C LEU A 61 -14.26 -31.71 0.79
N GLU A 62 -15.13 -32.56 0.24
CA GLU A 62 -16.58 -32.32 0.19
C GLU A 62 -17.20 -32.29 1.61
N LYS A 63 -16.78 -33.20 2.50
CA LYS A 63 -17.23 -33.20 3.91
C LYS A 63 -16.70 -32.01 4.72
N GLU A 64 -15.50 -31.52 4.44
CA GLU A 64 -14.96 -30.27 5.02
C GLU A 64 -15.74 -29.05 4.51
N HIS A 65 -16.10 -29.01 3.22
CA HIS A 65 -16.82 -27.88 2.61
C HIS A 65 -18.29 -27.80 3.06
N GLU A 66 -18.95 -28.92 3.35
CA GLU A 66 -20.29 -28.92 3.93
C GLU A 66 -20.28 -28.56 5.43
N LYS A 67 -19.27 -29.01 6.20
CA LYS A 67 -19.16 -28.68 7.64
C LYS A 67 -18.71 -27.24 7.91
N LYS A 68 -17.96 -26.60 7.00
CA LYS A 68 -17.55 -25.20 7.12
C LYS A 68 -18.65 -24.18 6.81
N LYS A 69 -19.82 -24.61 6.32
CA LYS A 69 -20.88 -23.68 5.90
C LYS A 69 -21.78 -23.16 7.03
N THR A 70 -21.73 -23.71 8.26
CA THR A 70 -22.84 -23.45 9.22
C THR A 70 -22.46 -22.92 10.60
N THR A 71 -21.21 -22.53 10.87
CA THR A 71 -20.92 -21.85 12.14
C THR A 71 -19.96 -20.70 11.92
N TRP A 72 -20.47 -19.63 11.30
CA TRP A 72 -19.84 -18.32 11.45
C TRP A 72 -19.93 -17.94 12.92
N GLY A 73 -18.82 -18.09 13.63
CA GLY A 73 -18.70 -17.66 15.01
C GLY A 73 -18.90 -16.14 15.12
N PRO A 74 -19.23 -15.63 16.32
CA PRO A 74 -19.47 -14.20 16.56
C PRO A 74 -18.30 -13.31 16.13
N PHE A 75 -17.08 -13.86 16.09
CA PHE A 75 -15.88 -13.19 15.59
C PHE A 75 -15.96 -12.79 14.11
N HIS A 76 -16.58 -13.61 13.24
CA HIS A 76 -16.72 -13.27 11.82
C HIS A 76 -17.67 -12.08 11.60
N TYR A 77 -18.74 -12.00 12.39
CA TYR A 77 -19.65 -10.86 12.38
C TYR A 77 -18.95 -9.58 12.87
N PHE A 78 -18.11 -9.69 13.91
CA PHE A 78 -17.31 -8.56 14.40
C PHE A 78 -16.33 -8.04 13.33
N VAL A 79 -15.63 -8.95 12.62
CA VAL A 79 -14.69 -8.58 11.55
C VAL A 79 -15.41 -7.94 10.36
N LEU A 80 -16.58 -8.44 9.97
CA LEU A 80 -17.36 -7.84 8.89
C LEU A 80 -17.88 -6.45 9.26
N LEU A 81 -18.37 -6.29 10.49
CA LEU A 81 -18.83 -5.00 11.00
C LEU A 81 -17.69 -3.97 11.01
N SER A 82 -16.50 -4.35 11.46
CA SER A 82 -15.34 -3.46 11.45
C SER A 82 -14.90 -3.08 10.03
N CYS A 83 -14.92 -4.03 9.09
CA CYS A 83 -14.64 -3.75 7.67
C CYS A 83 -15.64 -2.75 7.07
N VAL A 84 -16.93 -2.90 7.39
CA VAL A 84 -17.97 -1.96 6.94
C VAL A 84 -17.72 -0.56 7.52
N LEU A 85 -17.45 -0.44 8.82
CA LEU A 85 -17.16 0.85 9.48
C LEU A 85 -15.92 1.54 8.89
N ILE A 86 -14.84 0.80 8.67
CA ILE A 86 -13.62 1.31 8.03
C ILE A 86 -13.94 1.81 6.61
N SER A 87 -14.69 1.03 5.83
CA SER A 87 -15.08 1.42 4.47
C SER A 87 -15.90 2.71 4.46
N VAL A 88 -16.87 2.85 5.37
CA VAL A 88 -17.65 4.09 5.52
C VAL A 88 -16.74 5.27 5.86
N MET A 89 -15.80 5.10 6.79
CA MET A 89 -14.83 6.15 7.14
C MET A 89 -14.01 6.59 5.92
N TRP A 90 -13.50 5.65 5.11
CA TRP A 90 -12.77 5.98 3.88
C TRP A 90 -13.64 6.67 2.84
N VAL A 91 -14.90 6.25 2.67
CA VAL A 91 -15.86 6.91 1.76
C VAL A 91 -16.12 8.35 2.21
N VAL A 92 -16.28 8.59 3.52
CA VAL A 92 -16.42 9.94 4.07
C VAL A 92 -15.15 10.77 3.86
N ILE A 93 -13.96 10.20 4.00
CA ILE A 93 -12.71 10.93 3.72
C ILE A 93 -12.59 11.29 2.23
N LEU A 94 -13.00 10.39 1.32
CA LEU A 94 -12.91 10.62 -0.13
C LEU A 94 -13.99 11.57 -0.68
N PHE A 95 -15.22 11.51 -0.15
CA PHE A 95 -16.33 12.37 -0.58
C PHE A 95 -16.50 13.63 0.29
N GLY A 96 -15.97 13.64 1.51
CA GLY A 96 -16.14 14.72 2.48
C GLY A 96 -15.35 15.98 2.17
N GLY A 97 -14.54 15.99 1.11
CA GLY A 97 -14.02 17.24 0.54
C GLY A 97 -13.22 18.12 1.49
N GLU A 98 -12.78 17.61 2.65
CA GLU A 98 -11.71 18.25 3.39
C GLU A 98 -10.44 18.01 2.58
N SER A 99 -10.11 19.01 1.77
CA SER A 99 -8.78 19.18 1.20
C SER A 99 -7.79 18.75 2.27
N ALA A 100 -6.89 17.82 1.91
CA ALA A 100 -5.84 17.33 2.79
C ALA A 100 -5.29 18.50 3.63
N PRO A 101 -4.84 18.27 4.88
CA PRO A 101 -4.22 19.31 5.70
C PRO A 101 -2.85 19.75 5.14
N GLY A 102 -2.73 19.99 3.84
CA GLY A 102 -1.88 20.99 3.25
C GLY A 102 -2.36 22.35 3.73
N GLN A 103 -1.95 22.67 4.97
CA GLN A 103 -1.95 23.99 5.57
C GLN A 103 -1.77 25.09 4.51
N LYS A 104 -2.86 25.71 4.07
CA LYS A 104 -2.78 27.09 3.59
C LYS A 104 -2.49 27.91 4.84
N MET A 105 -1.19 28.09 5.13
CA MET A 105 -0.74 28.94 6.22
C MET A 105 -1.19 30.36 5.89
N ASP A 106 -2.11 30.90 6.67
CA ASP A 106 -2.48 32.31 6.57
C ASP A 106 -1.33 33.16 7.15
N TYR A 107 -0.39 33.51 6.28
CA TYR A 107 0.77 34.34 6.62
C TYR A 107 0.34 35.77 7.00
N SER A 108 -0.80 36.25 6.50
CA SER A 108 -1.34 37.59 6.81
C SER A 108 -1.74 37.71 8.27
N LYS A 109 -2.32 36.66 8.87
CA LYS A 109 -2.77 36.68 10.28
C LYS A 109 -1.69 36.23 11.26
N LYS A 110 -0.60 35.63 10.79
CA LYS A 110 0.43 34.99 11.64
C LYS A 110 1.83 35.49 11.32
N GLY A 111 2.01 36.81 11.27
CA GLY A 111 3.31 37.45 10.98
C GLY A 111 4.47 36.93 11.84
N ARG A 112 4.24 36.67 13.14
CA ARG A 112 5.28 36.09 14.03
C ARG A 112 5.71 34.68 13.61
N VAL A 113 4.78 33.85 13.13
CA VAL A 113 5.09 32.50 12.65
C VAL A 113 5.94 32.58 11.38
N LEU A 114 5.59 33.49 10.48
CA LEU A 114 6.40 33.78 9.29
C LEU A 114 7.82 34.25 9.68
N LEU A 115 7.93 35.17 10.65
CA LEU A 115 9.19 35.68 11.17
C LEU A 115 10.12 34.54 11.65
N PHE A 116 9.62 33.63 12.50
CA PHE A 116 10.40 32.49 13.01
C PHE A 116 10.71 31.44 11.94
N MET A 117 9.80 31.25 10.98
CA MET A 117 10.01 30.33 9.87
C MET A 117 11.13 30.82 8.95
N VAL A 118 11.17 32.12 8.64
CA VAL A 118 12.22 32.75 7.84
C VAL A 118 13.55 32.73 8.60
N ASP A 119 13.57 33.06 9.90
CA ASP A 119 14.79 32.97 10.73
C ASP A 119 15.42 31.56 10.68
N SER A 120 14.59 30.53 10.86
CA SER A 120 15.02 29.13 10.78
C SER A 120 15.59 28.78 9.41
N SER A 121 15.02 29.36 8.34
CA SER A 121 15.45 29.13 6.96
C SER A 121 16.77 29.83 6.66
N ILE A 122 16.98 31.04 7.18
CA ILE A 122 18.27 31.77 7.08
C ILE A 122 19.38 30.99 7.78
N ARG A 123 19.13 30.45 8.97
CA ARG A 123 20.12 29.63 9.69
C ARG A 123 20.51 28.38 8.90
N ARG A 124 19.53 27.72 8.26
CA ARG A 124 19.80 26.57 7.38
C ARG A 124 20.61 26.98 6.16
N TYR A 125 20.25 28.09 5.51
CA TYR A 125 21.03 28.63 4.39
C TYR A 125 22.48 28.84 4.81
N HIS A 126 22.72 29.55 5.92
CA HIS A 126 24.07 29.79 6.44
C HIS A 126 24.82 28.49 6.73
N HIS A 127 24.16 27.48 7.29
CA HIS A 127 24.80 26.20 7.58
C HIS A 127 25.25 25.45 6.31
N TYR A 128 24.47 25.52 5.23
CA TYR A 128 24.71 24.73 4.02
C TYR A 128 25.42 25.49 2.90
N GLU A 129 25.32 26.81 2.85
CA GLU A 129 25.90 27.68 1.82
C GLU A 129 27.07 28.48 2.42
N ASN A 130 28.23 27.83 2.50
CA ASN A 130 29.53 28.45 2.81
C ASN A 130 29.62 29.33 4.07
N LYS A 131 28.70 29.20 5.05
CA LYS A 131 28.61 30.09 6.21
C LYS A 131 28.35 31.55 5.82
N GLU A 132 27.66 31.77 4.71
CA GLU A 132 27.23 33.10 4.29
C GLU A 132 25.74 33.31 4.59
N TYR A 133 25.36 34.56 4.88
CA TYR A 133 23.95 34.93 4.99
C TYR A 133 23.42 35.38 3.63
N PRO A 134 22.15 35.06 3.30
CA PRO A 134 21.58 35.39 1.99
C PRO A 134 21.51 36.91 1.82
N ASP A 135 21.75 37.41 0.61
CA ASP A 135 21.58 38.85 0.35
C ASP A 135 20.10 39.25 0.29
N ASP A 136 19.24 38.29 -0.07
CA ASP A 136 17.80 38.49 -0.22
C ASP A 136 17.01 37.27 0.29
N LEU A 137 15.85 37.52 0.89
CA LEU A 137 14.97 36.47 1.44
C LEU A 137 14.39 35.57 0.36
N PHE A 138 14.20 36.08 -0.87
CA PHE A 138 13.66 35.28 -1.98
C PHE A 138 14.59 34.13 -2.38
N VAL A 139 15.91 34.24 -2.15
CA VAL A 139 16.90 33.18 -2.42
C VAL A 139 16.65 31.93 -1.56
N LEU A 140 15.95 32.08 -0.42
CA LEU A 140 15.60 30.96 0.44
C LEU A 140 14.54 30.05 -0.19
N VAL A 141 13.73 30.55 -1.13
CA VAL A 141 12.64 29.79 -1.75
C VAL A 141 13.12 29.16 -3.07
N PRO A 142 12.79 27.89 -3.36
CA PRO A 142 12.04 26.94 -2.53
C PRO A 142 12.92 26.06 -1.64
N LYS A 143 14.26 26.17 -1.76
CA LYS A 143 15.22 25.19 -1.24
C LYS A 143 15.25 25.13 0.29
N TYR A 144 15.18 26.28 0.96
CA TYR A 144 15.28 26.41 2.42
C TYR A 144 13.96 26.82 3.07
N LEU A 145 13.14 27.59 2.36
CA LEU A 145 11.80 28.02 2.75
C LEU A 145 10.77 27.43 1.77
N ARG A 146 9.97 26.48 2.24
CA ARG A 146 8.91 25.85 1.45
C ARG A 146 7.67 26.76 1.46
N MET A 147 7.59 27.63 0.47
CA MET A 147 6.50 28.58 0.27
C MET A 147 6.01 28.53 -1.18
N ALA A 148 4.71 28.71 -1.38
CA ALA A 148 4.12 28.79 -2.71
C ALA A 148 4.49 30.12 -3.38
N LYS A 149 4.52 30.18 -4.72
CA LYS A 149 4.92 31.40 -5.44
C LYS A 149 3.96 32.56 -5.17
N GLU A 150 2.70 32.25 -4.94
CA GLU A 150 1.62 33.20 -4.67
C GLU A 150 1.82 33.88 -3.31
N ASP A 151 2.45 33.20 -2.35
CA ASP A 151 2.66 33.69 -0.98
C ASP A 151 3.98 34.45 -0.80
N LEU A 152 4.81 34.54 -1.83
CA LEU A 152 6.11 35.22 -1.78
C LEU A 152 6.02 36.69 -1.35
N HIS A 153 4.91 37.36 -1.69
CA HIS A 153 4.68 38.76 -1.34
C HIS A 153 4.65 39.02 0.17
N TYR A 154 4.34 38.00 1.00
CA TYR A 154 4.35 38.13 2.45
C TYR A 154 5.76 38.35 3.02
N LEU A 155 6.82 37.96 2.29
CA LEU A 155 8.21 38.24 2.68
C LEU A 155 8.50 39.75 2.74
N ASN A 156 7.78 40.57 1.94
CA ASN A 156 7.91 42.02 1.97
C ASN A 156 7.40 42.64 3.30
N GLY A 157 6.62 41.89 4.07
CA GLY A 157 6.21 42.29 5.43
C GLY A 157 7.32 42.14 6.48
N LEU A 158 8.49 41.63 6.09
CA LEU A 158 9.66 41.48 6.96
C LEU A 158 10.73 42.51 6.60
N ILE A 159 11.37 43.06 7.62
CA ILE A 159 12.56 43.90 7.49
C ILE A 159 13.76 42.99 7.73
N TYR A 160 14.51 42.71 6.66
CA TYR A 160 15.75 41.97 6.69
C TYR A 160 16.94 42.89 6.44
N ARG A 161 17.98 42.77 7.25
CA ARG A 161 19.27 43.45 7.04
C ARG A 161 20.41 42.51 7.35
N LYS A 162 21.26 42.26 6.35
CA LYS A 162 22.54 41.57 6.53
C LYS A 162 23.53 42.51 7.21
N GLU A 163 24.13 42.08 8.30
CA GLU A 163 25.09 42.86 9.09
C GLU A 163 26.44 42.12 9.15
N PRO A 164 27.56 42.76 8.77
CA PRO A 164 28.84 42.06 8.65
C PRO A 164 29.42 41.59 10.00
N VAL A 165 29.03 42.23 11.11
CA VAL A 165 29.59 41.95 12.45
C VAL A 165 28.72 41.00 13.26
N THR A 166 27.39 41.15 13.17
CA THR A 166 26.39 40.42 13.97
C THR A 166 25.70 39.31 13.17
N GLY A 167 25.86 39.29 11.85
CA GLY A 167 25.29 38.34 10.89
C GLY A 167 24.07 38.88 10.16
N TYR A 168 22.92 38.92 10.84
CA TYR A 168 21.70 39.55 10.29
C TYR A 168 20.75 40.01 11.39
N THR A 169 19.87 40.93 11.01
CA THR A 169 18.70 41.34 11.77
C THR A 169 17.43 41.10 10.95
N LEU A 170 16.42 40.53 11.60
CA LEU A 170 15.13 40.21 10.98
C LEU A 170 14.00 40.65 11.93
N SER A 171 13.08 41.49 11.47
CA SER A 171 11.91 41.93 12.25
C SER A 171 10.66 42.07 11.38
N LEU A 172 9.50 42.25 12.00
CA LEU A 172 8.26 42.58 11.29
C LEU A 172 8.24 44.07 10.91
N ALA A 173 7.77 44.39 9.70
CA ALA A 173 7.61 45.77 9.25
C ALA A 173 6.52 46.51 10.03
N GLU A 174 5.39 45.84 10.25
CA GLU A 174 4.29 46.29 11.09
C GLU A 174 4.20 45.37 12.32
N SER A 175 4.33 45.97 13.50
CA SER A 175 4.07 45.28 14.78
C SER A 175 2.66 45.62 15.23
N GLU A 176 1.94 44.66 15.80
CA GLU A 176 0.60 44.91 16.36
C GLU A 176 0.70 46.02 17.43
N PRO A 177 -0.22 46.99 17.44
CA PRO A 177 -0.23 48.06 18.44
C PRO A 177 -0.33 47.45 19.85
N GLY A 178 0.59 47.84 20.74
CA GLY A 178 0.72 47.26 22.09
C GLY A 178 1.62 46.02 22.19
N SER A 179 2.29 45.61 21.12
CA SER A 179 3.25 44.50 21.14
C SER A 179 4.70 44.97 21.00
N MET A 180 5.61 44.39 21.80
CA MET A 180 7.05 44.60 21.64
C MET A 180 7.51 44.10 20.28
N ASN A 181 8.28 44.93 19.55
CA ASN A 181 8.84 44.54 18.27
C ASN A 181 9.89 43.43 18.49
N ILE A 182 9.74 42.30 17.80
CA ILE A 182 10.65 41.16 17.94
C ILE A 182 11.72 41.28 16.85
N ILE A 183 12.98 41.41 17.27
CA ILE A 183 14.15 41.44 16.39
C ILE A 183 14.91 40.13 16.56
N LEU A 184 14.95 39.31 15.51
CA LEU A 184 15.68 38.06 15.47
C LEU A 184 17.09 38.28 14.89
N SER A 185 18.05 37.57 15.46
CA SER A 185 19.46 37.59 15.06
C SER A 185 20.09 36.22 15.33
N PRO A 186 21.28 35.91 14.77
CA PRO A 186 22.02 34.68 15.08
C PRO A 186 22.30 34.51 16.59
N GLN A 187 22.46 35.64 17.29
CA GLN A 187 22.76 35.70 18.72
C GLN A 187 21.52 35.47 19.61
N GLY A 188 20.32 35.47 19.02
CA GLY A 188 19.06 35.26 19.74
C GLY A 188 18.01 36.34 19.46
N ILE A 189 17.00 36.36 20.32
CA ILE A 189 15.85 37.27 20.23
C ILE A 189 16.14 38.53 21.03
N LYS A 190 16.01 39.69 20.40
CA LYS A 190 16.01 41.00 21.05
C LYS A 190 14.61 41.59 20.98
N TYR A 191 14.14 42.18 22.08
CA TYR A 191 12.87 42.89 22.11
C TYR A 191 13.15 44.39 21.94
N GLY A 192 12.62 44.98 20.89
CA GLY A 192 12.63 46.42 20.66
C GLY A 192 11.57 47.11 21.52
N ALA A 193 11.85 48.35 21.92
CA ALA A 193 10.90 49.17 22.66
C ALA A 193 9.56 49.29 21.91
N GLU A 194 8.48 49.31 22.68
CA GLU A 194 7.13 49.52 22.19
C GLU A 194 7.10 50.79 21.33
N LYS A 195 6.61 50.70 20.08
CA LYS A 195 6.25 51.90 19.34
C LYS A 195 5.00 52.46 20.03
N GLY A 196 5.22 53.26 21.06
CA GLY A 196 4.16 54.01 21.73
C GLY A 196 3.38 54.80 20.70
N GLY A 197 2.06 54.64 20.72
CA GLY A 197 1.16 55.52 20.00
C GLY A 197 1.44 56.97 20.42
N VAL A 198 1.65 57.81 19.43
CA VAL A 198 1.66 59.26 19.61
C VAL A 198 0.19 59.67 19.75
N GLU A 199 -0.20 60.14 20.93
CA GLU A 199 -1.18 61.23 21.08
C GLU A 199 -0.47 62.44 21.68
#